data_AF-A0A1B6F3Y9-F1
#
_entry.id   AF-A0A1B6F3Y9-F1
#
_cell.length_a   1.000
_cell.length_b   1.000
_cell.length_c   1.000
_cell.angle_alpha   90.00
_cell.angle_beta   90.00
_cell.angle_gamma   90.00
#
_symmetry.space_group_name_H-M   'P 1'
#
loop_
_entity.id
_entity.type
_entity.pdbx_description
1 polymer ?
#
loop_
_entity_poly.entity_id
_entity_poly.type
_entity_poly.pdbx_seq_one_letter_code
_entity_poly.pdbx_strand_id
1 'polypeptide(L)'
;ADGPNIMILLSVTVYTLAQQTFSEEDAFLILCLVQTLANPLCINLPMGFSLLTKLTSTIQVLQELLVMVDCPEVGKYDSELPADLRISLKGATAECFSNGPITLSKISFDVKEGQILSVVGPWRAGKTPLLYLLQGEIDACSGTVGIRGRTVFCPHTPWLLPAASVRDNVICGKHINDQRLKLVLEVCGLVRDI
;
A
#
# COMPACT_ATOMS: atom_id res chain seq x y z
N ALA A 1 25.91 1.33 -35.04
CA ALA A 1 25.62 0.49 -36.22
C ALA A 1 26.74 -0.52 -36.50
N ASP A 2 27.81 -0.54 -35.69
CA ASP A 2 29.07 -1.20 -36.06
C ASP A 2 29.31 -2.54 -35.38
N GLY A 3 28.46 -2.93 -34.42
CA GLY A 3 28.56 -4.20 -33.68
C GLY A 3 28.65 -5.46 -34.56
N PRO A 4 27.71 -5.70 -35.51
CA PRO A 4 27.77 -6.90 -36.33
C PRO A 4 28.97 -6.92 -37.29
N ASN A 5 29.42 -5.76 -37.78
CA ASN A 5 30.56 -5.66 -38.67
C ASN A 5 31.88 -6.00 -37.97
N ILE A 6 32.04 -5.56 -36.71
CA ILE A 6 33.19 -5.90 -35.88
C ILE A 6 33.19 -7.40 -35.53
N MET A 7 32.01 -7.99 -35.28
CA MET A 7 31.92 -9.43 -34.98
C MET A 7 32.29 -10.30 -36.18
N ILE A 8 31.87 -9.89 -37.39
CA ILE A 8 32.27 -10.55 -38.65
C ILE A 8 33.79 -10.43 -38.82
N LEU A 9 34.37 -9.24 -38.63
CA LEU A 9 35.82 -9.02 -38.74
C LEU A 9 36.61 -9.88 -37.72
N LEU A 10 36.14 -9.97 -36.48
CA LEU A 10 36.75 -10.81 -35.44
C LEU A 10 36.63 -12.30 -35.75
N SER A 11 35.47 -12.76 -36.25
CA SER A 11 35.29 -14.16 -36.64
C SER A 11 36.20 -14.56 -37.79
N VAL A 12 36.34 -13.71 -38.81
CA VAL A 12 37.23 -13.95 -39.96
C VAL A 12 38.70 -13.90 -39.52
N THR A 13 39.10 -12.95 -38.68
CA THR A 13 40.49 -12.87 -38.19
C THR A 13 40.88 -14.05 -37.31
N VAL A 14 40.04 -14.47 -36.37
CA VAL A 14 40.26 -15.68 -35.56
C VAL A 14 40.35 -16.93 -36.44
N TYR A 15 39.51 -17.03 -37.47
CA TYR A 15 39.53 -18.17 -38.39
C TYR A 15 40.79 -18.20 -39.28
N THR A 16 41.23 -17.03 -39.77
CA THR A 16 42.50 -16.92 -40.52
C THR A 16 43.73 -17.24 -39.67
N LEU A 17 43.69 -16.94 -38.37
CA LEU A 17 44.75 -17.29 -37.43
C LEU A 17 44.79 -18.80 -37.13
N ALA A 18 43.69 -19.53 -37.33
CA ALA A 18 43.60 -20.98 -37.16
C ALA A 18 44.15 -21.80 -38.34
N GLN A 19 44.76 -21.15 -39.34
CA GLN A 19 45.49 -21.78 -40.48
C GLN A 19 44.70 -22.83 -41.28
N GLN A 20 43.46 -22.55 -41.69
CA GLN A 20 42.76 -23.37 -42.69
C GLN A 20 42.58 -22.62 -44.03
N THR A 21 42.70 -23.35 -45.14
CA THR A 21 42.54 -22.81 -46.50
C THR A 21 41.10 -22.36 -46.74
N PHE A 22 40.93 -21.11 -47.17
CA PHE A 22 39.64 -20.46 -47.36
C PHE A 22 38.90 -21.07 -48.57
N SER A 23 37.81 -21.80 -48.33
CA SER A 23 36.81 -22.13 -49.36
C SER A 23 35.74 -21.04 -49.38
N GLU A 24 35.28 -20.63 -50.57
CA GLU A 24 34.25 -19.58 -50.73
C GLU A 24 32.93 -19.95 -50.03
N GLU A 25 32.64 -21.25 -49.95
CA GLU A 25 31.43 -21.81 -49.33
C GLU A 25 31.43 -21.62 -47.80
N ASP A 26 32.58 -21.79 -47.15
CA ASP A 26 32.72 -21.65 -45.69
C ASP A 26 32.56 -20.19 -45.25
N ALA A 27 33.06 -19.25 -46.06
CA ALA A 27 32.93 -17.82 -45.79
C ALA A 27 31.48 -17.35 -45.84
N PHE A 28 30.71 -17.85 -46.82
CA PHE A 28 29.28 -17.58 -46.93
C PHE A 28 28.51 -18.19 -45.76
N LEU A 29 28.86 -19.41 -45.35
CA LEU A 29 28.22 -20.08 -44.22
C LEU A 29 28.46 -19.32 -42.89
N ILE A 30 29.69 -18.86 -42.65
CA ILE A 30 30.03 -18.04 -41.48
C ILE A 30 29.25 -16.71 -41.51
N LEU A 31 29.16 -16.05 -42.67
CA LEU A 31 28.40 -14.80 -42.82
C LEU A 31 26.91 -15.00 -42.51
N CYS A 32 26.29 -16.03 -43.10
CA CYS A 32 24.90 -16.37 -42.84
C CYS A 32 24.65 -16.73 -41.37
N LEU A 33 25.56 -17.49 -40.75
CA LEU A 33 25.46 -17.91 -39.36
C LEU A 33 25.60 -16.73 -38.40
N VAL A 34 26.55 -15.83 -38.64
CA VAL A 34 26.74 -14.61 -37.84
C VAL A 34 25.53 -13.68 -37.97
N GLN A 35 25.00 -13.46 -39.17
CA GLN A 35 23.82 -12.60 -39.35
C GLN A 35 22.55 -13.20 -38.71
N THR A 36 22.38 -14.52 -38.79
CA THR A 36 21.23 -15.22 -38.21
C THR A 36 21.30 -15.25 -36.67
N LEU A 37 22.50 -15.38 -36.10
CA LEU A 37 22.70 -15.39 -34.65
C LEU A 37 22.84 -14.01 -34.01
N ALA A 38 23.29 -13.00 -34.77
CA ALA A 38 23.46 -11.64 -34.24
C ALA A 38 22.13 -11.04 -33.76
N ASN A 39 21.03 -11.24 -34.49
CA ASN A 39 19.73 -10.69 -34.11
C ASN A 39 19.17 -11.28 -32.78
N PRO A 40 19.09 -12.63 -32.60
CA PRO A 40 18.62 -13.19 -31.33
C PRO A 40 19.56 -12.86 -30.15
N LEU A 41 20.88 -12.82 -30.36
CA LEU A 41 21.85 -12.60 -29.29
C LEU A 41 22.01 -11.13 -28.90
N CYS A 42 22.03 -10.21 -29.87
CA CYS A 42 22.30 -8.80 -29.60
C CYS A 42 21.02 -7.98 -29.36
N ILE A 43 19.85 -8.43 -29.84
CA ILE A 43 18.60 -7.66 -29.73
C ILE A 43 17.57 -8.38 -28.87
N ASN A 44 17.19 -9.61 -29.23
CA ASN A 44 16.10 -10.31 -28.53
C ASN A 44 16.47 -10.71 -27.10
N LEU A 45 17.71 -11.18 -26.89
CA LEU A 45 18.16 -11.61 -25.57
C LEU A 45 18.26 -10.42 -24.58
N PRO A 46 18.91 -9.28 -24.89
CA PRO A 46 18.94 -8.12 -23.99
C PRO A 46 17.56 -7.51 -23.75
N MET A 47 16.70 -7.49 -24.77
CA MET A 47 15.32 -7.03 -24.62
C MET A 47 14.51 -7.97 -23.72
N GLY A 48 14.66 -9.28 -23.89
CA GLY A 48 14.06 -10.29 -23.01
C GLY A 48 14.52 -10.15 -21.57
N PHE A 49 15.82 -9.96 -21.35
CA PHE A 49 16.37 -9.70 -20.02
C PHE A 49 15.77 -8.42 -19.40
N SER A 50 15.63 -7.35 -20.19
CA SER A 50 15.02 -6.10 -19.75
C SER A 50 13.53 -6.22 -19.41
N LEU A 51 12.81 -7.14 -20.06
CA LEU A 51 11.42 -7.45 -19.70
C LEU A 51 11.35 -8.25 -18.40
N LEU A 52 12.26 -9.21 -18.22
CA LEU A 52 12.34 -9.99 -16.98
C LEU A 52 12.65 -9.11 -15.77
N THR A 53 13.59 -8.17 -15.88
CA THR A 53 13.89 -7.26 -14.75
C THR A 53 12.69 -6.40 -14.37
N LYS A 54 11.93 -5.89 -15.35
CA LYS A 54 10.68 -5.13 -15.11
C LYS A 54 9.58 -5.97 -14.47
N LEU A 55 9.44 -7.23 -14.88
CA LEU A 55 8.48 -8.14 -14.28
C LEU A 55 8.82 -8.42 -12.83
N THR A 56 10.09 -8.68 -12.53
CA THR A 56 10.54 -8.93 -11.15
C THR A 56 10.25 -7.75 -10.23
N SER A 57 10.56 -6.51 -10.65
CA SER A 57 10.26 -5.33 -9.83
C SER A 57 8.76 -5.12 -9.64
N THR A 58 7.94 -5.45 -10.66
CA THR A 58 6.48 -5.34 -10.57
C THR A 58 5.91 -6.36 -9.58
N ILE A 59 6.41 -7.59 -9.62
CA ILE A 59 6.01 -8.65 -8.68
C ILE A 59 6.40 -8.27 -7.25
N GLN A 60 7.58 -7.68 -7.04
CA GLN A 60 8.00 -7.21 -5.73
C GLN A 60 7.03 -6.16 -5.15
N VAL A 61 6.69 -5.14 -5.94
CA VAL A 61 5.73 -4.11 -5.50
C VAL A 61 4.36 -4.71 -5.24
N LEU A 62 3.89 -5.63 -6.09
CA LEU A 62 2.62 -6.31 -5.88
C LEU A 62 2.63 -7.12 -4.57
N GLN A 63 3.73 -7.81 -4.28
CA GLN A 63 3.89 -8.56 -3.04
C GLN A 63 3.87 -7.64 -1.82
N GLU A 64 4.56 -6.50 -1.86
CA GLU A 64 4.50 -5.50 -0.79
C GLU A 64 3.08 -5.00 -0.56
N LEU A 65 2.32 -4.73 -1.63
CA LEU A 65 0.92 -4.31 -1.52
C LEU A 65 0.03 -5.38 -0.89
N LEU A 66 0.19 -6.65 -1.28
CA LEU A 66 -0.59 -7.75 -0.72
C LEU A 66 -0.30 -7.93 0.78
N VAL A 67 0.97 -7.81 1.20
CA VAL A 67 1.34 -7.90 2.62
C VAL A 67 0.73 -6.77 3.45
N MET A 68 0.56 -5.56 2.89
CA MET A 68 -0.12 -4.46 3.59
C MET A 68 -1.63 -4.71 3.76
N VAL A 69 -2.26 -5.47 2.86
CA VAL A 69 -3.70 -5.81 2.94
C VAL A 69 -3.97 -6.87 4.00
N ASP A 70 -3.02 -7.75 4.28
CA ASP A 70 -3.13 -8.79 5.31
C ASP A 70 -2.97 -8.27 6.76
N CYS A 71 -2.81 -6.96 6.95
CA CYS A 71 -2.78 -6.37 8.29
C CYS A 71 -4.13 -6.61 8.99
N PRO A 72 -4.13 -7.16 10.23
CA PRO A 72 -5.35 -7.45 10.95
C PRO A 72 -6.18 -6.18 11.15
N GLU A 73 -7.48 -6.27 10.83
CA GLU A 73 -8.43 -5.16 10.97
C GLU A 73 -8.49 -4.64 12.41
N VAL A 74 -8.40 -3.31 12.53
CA VAL A 74 -8.85 -2.42 13.61
C VAL A 74 -9.19 -3.13 14.94
N GLY A 75 -8.21 -3.12 15.85
CA GLY A 75 -8.37 -3.65 17.21
C GLY A 75 -7.04 -3.83 17.95
N LYS A 76 -5.98 -3.09 17.59
CA LYS A 76 -4.61 -3.29 18.12
C LYS A 76 -4.50 -3.24 19.66
N TYR A 77 -5.51 -2.72 20.36
CA TYR A 77 -5.45 -2.43 21.79
C TYR A 77 -6.42 -3.24 22.65
N ASP A 78 -6.60 -4.54 22.40
CA ASP A 78 -7.24 -5.46 23.36
C ASP A 78 -6.31 -5.72 24.57
N SER A 79 -6.15 -4.69 25.39
CA SER A 79 -5.54 -4.83 26.71
C SER A 79 -6.62 -5.23 27.72
N GLU A 80 -6.26 -6.10 28.67
CA GLU A 80 -7.10 -6.44 29.83
C GLU A 80 -7.32 -5.18 30.69
N LEU A 81 -8.24 -4.33 30.25
CA LEU A 81 -8.65 -3.13 30.96
C LEU A 81 -9.62 -3.54 32.08
N PRO A 82 -9.57 -2.85 33.23
CA PRO A 82 -10.56 -3.00 34.28
C PRO A 82 -12.00 -2.90 33.74
N ALA A 83 -12.93 -3.61 34.38
CA ALA A 83 -14.28 -3.78 33.85
C ALA A 83 -15.08 -2.47 33.68
N ASP A 84 -14.69 -1.38 34.34
CA ASP A 84 -15.30 -0.06 34.24
C ASP A 84 -14.66 0.83 33.15
N LEU A 85 -13.44 0.52 32.70
CA LEU A 85 -12.65 1.34 31.79
C LEU A 85 -12.87 0.93 30.34
N ARG A 86 -13.10 1.90 29.45
CA ARG A 86 -13.27 1.65 28.01
C ARG A 86 -12.06 2.13 27.21
N ILE A 87 -11.46 3.24 27.60
CA ILE A 87 -10.27 3.81 26.97
C ILE A 87 -9.29 4.20 28.08
N SER A 88 -8.01 3.84 27.94
CA SER A 88 -6.94 4.26 28.86
C SER A 88 -5.71 4.64 28.06
N LEU A 89 -5.21 5.85 28.29
CA LEU A 89 -3.94 6.33 27.76
C LEU A 89 -3.06 6.69 28.94
N LYS A 90 -1.84 6.15 28.97
CA LYS A 90 -0.85 6.44 30.01
C LYS A 90 0.46 6.88 29.37
N GLY A 91 0.73 8.18 29.43
CA GLY A 91 1.96 8.79 28.91
C GLY A 91 2.18 8.61 27.41
N ALA A 92 1.10 8.44 26.64
CA ALA A 92 1.17 8.12 25.23
C ALA A 92 1.80 9.26 24.41
N THR A 93 2.80 8.93 23.60
CA THR A 93 3.48 9.86 22.68
C THR A 93 3.49 9.24 21.30
N ALA A 94 3.14 10.01 20.27
CA ALA A 94 3.00 9.50 18.90
C ALA A 94 3.45 10.50 17.83
N GLU A 95 3.94 9.94 16.72
CA GLU A 95 4.40 10.62 15.53
C GLU A 95 3.50 10.24 14.34
N CYS A 96 2.96 11.21 13.60
CA CYS A 96 2.08 10.91 12.46
C CYS A 96 2.81 10.43 11.20
N PHE A 97 4.11 10.66 11.12
CA PHE A 97 4.93 10.31 9.98
C PHE A 97 6.20 9.62 10.49
N SER A 98 6.67 8.60 9.79
CA SER A 98 7.95 7.94 10.09
C SER A 98 9.07 8.99 10.06
N ASN A 99 9.73 9.22 11.20
CA ASN A 99 10.74 10.28 11.41
C ASN A 99 10.20 11.72 11.31
N GLY A 100 8.92 11.92 11.58
CA GLY A 100 8.30 13.23 11.66
C GLY A 100 8.44 13.88 13.05
N PRO A 101 8.04 15.15 13.20
CA PRO A 101 7.94 15.77 14.52
C PRO A 101 6.88 15.06 15.37
N ILE A 102 7.19 14.88 16.66
CA ILE A 102 6.23 14.39 17.67
C ILE A 102 4.99 15.26 17.63
N THR A 103 3.86 14.65 17.29
CA THR A 103 2.58 15.35 17.12
C THR A 103 1.74 15.28 18.40
N LEU A 104 1.88 14.20 19.17
CA LEU A 104 1.23 14.00 20.46
C LEU A 104 2.30 13.69 21.50
N SER A 105 2.29 14.40 22.63
CA SER A 105 3.30 14.23 23.68
C SER A 105 2.67 13.97 25.05
N LYS A 106 3.02 12.83 25.66
CA LYS A 106 2.69 12.47 27.07
C LYS A 106 1.21 12.59 27.42
N ILE A 107 0.34 12.15 26.52
CA ILE A 107 -1.11 12.22 26.70
C ILE A 107 -1.55 11.13 27.66
N SER A 108 -2.29 11.50 28.70
CA SER A 108 -2.84 10.56 29.68
C SER A 108 -4.27 10.91 30.03
N PHE A 109 -5.19 9.99 29.81
CA PHE A 109 -6.58 10.11 30.25
C PHE A 109 -7.25 8.73 30.26
N ASP A 110 -8.30 8.62 31.06
CA ASP A 110 -9.12 7.42 31.16
C ASP A 110 -10.58 7.78 30.89
N VAL A 111 -11.27 6.92 30.15
CA VAL A 111 -12.71 7.04 29.87
C VAL A 111 -13.42 5.79 30.36
N LYS A 112 -14.36 5.97 31.28
CA LYS A 112 -15.20 4.90 31.80
C LYS A 112 -16.42 4.67 30.95
N GLU A 113 -17.06 3.51 31.15
CA GLU A 113 -18.34 3.21 30.52
C GLU A 113 -19.42 4.27 30.86
N GLY A 114 -20.16 4.70 29.85
CA GLY A 114 -21.20 5.73 29.97
C GLY A 114 -20.68 7.18 30.02
N GLN A 115 -19.37 7.41 30.00
CA GLN A 115 -18.80 8.75 29.99
C GLN A 115 -18.68 9.32 28.57
N ILE A 116 -18.91 10.62 28.45
CA ILE A 116 -18.69 11.39 27.21
C ILE A 116 -17.46 12.28 27.44
N LEU A 117 -16.40 12.06 26.65
CA LEU A 117 -15.21 12.89 26.64
C LEU A 117 -15.23 13.79 25.41
N SER A 118 -15.02 15.09 25.61
CA SER A 118 -14.85 16.06 24.52
C SER A 118 -13.44 16.64 24.54
N VAL A 119 -12.77 16.64 23.39
CA VAL A 119 -11.42 17.21 23.22
C VAL A 119 -11.53 18.49 22.40
N VAL A 120 -11.21 19.63 23.02
CA VAL A 120 -11.32 20.95 22.39
C VAL A 120 -9.95 21.64 22.41
N GLY A 121 -9.69 22.49 21.42
CA GLY A 121 -8.52 23.37 21.41
C GLY A 121 -8.33 24.05 20.06
N PRO A 122 -7.22 24.77 19.85
CA PRO A 122 -6.96 25.49 18.60
C PRO A 122 -6.71 24.56 17.41
N TRP A 123 -6.72 25.15 16.21
CA TRP A 123 -6.28 24.49 14.98
C TRP A 123 -4.84 23.96 15.15
N ARG A 124 -4.54 22.80 14.56
CA ARG A 124 -3.22 22.10 14.69
C ARG A 124 -2.80 21.65 16.09
N ALA A 125 -3.68 21.65 17.09
CA ALA A 125 -3.34 21.14 18.43
C ALA A 125 -3.27 19.60 18.55
N GLY A 126 -3.24 18.85 17.44
CA GLY A 126 -3.15 17.39 17.48
C GLY A 126 -4.46 16.62 17.73
N LYS A 127 -5.63 17.27 17.60
CA LYS A 127 -6.95 16.60 17.80
C LYS A 127 -7.18 15.41 16.86
N THR A 128 -7.01 15.61 15.55
CA THR A 128 -7.18 14.54 14.56
C THR A 128 -6.14 13.43 14.74
N PRO A 129 -4.83 13.74 14.91
CA PRO A 129 -3.83 12.75 15.31
C PRO A 129 -4.19 11.92 16.54
N LEU A 130 -4.81 12.51 17.56
CA LEU A 130 -5.25 11.79 18.74
C LEU A 130 -6.34 10.76 18.41
N LEU A 131 -7.23 11.07 17.47
CA LEU A 131 -8.22 10.10 17.01
C LEU A 131 -7.59 8.97 16.20
N TYR A 132 -6.59 9.27 15.36
CA TYR A 132 -5.84 8.25 14.61
C TYR A 132 -5.06 7.31 15.53
N LEU A 133 -4.48 7.85 16.62
CA LEU A 133 -3.86 7.05 17.68
C LEU A 133 -4.88 6.11 18.35
N LEU A 134 -6.07 6.61 18.67
CA LEU A 134 -7.14 5.78 19.25
C LEU A 134 -7.68 4.74 18.27
N GLN A 135 -7.73 5.05 16.98
CA GLN A 135 -8.15 4.10 15.94
C GLN A 135 -7.11 3.02 15.69
N GLY A 136 -5.85 3.24 16.07
CA GLY A 136 -4.72 2.37 15.78
C GLY A 136 -4.13 2.58 14.38
N GLU A 137 -4.46 3.68 13.70
CA GLU A 137 -3.81 4.07 12.43
C GLU A 137 -2.36 4.55 12.66
N ILE A 138 -2.10 5.14 13.83
CA ILE A 138 -0.77 5.55 14.27
C ILE A 138 -0.43 4.79 15.54
N ASP A 139 0.76 4.21 15.60
CA ASP A 139 1.25 3.53 16.79
C ASP A 139 1.84 4.53 17.80
N ALA A 140 1.65 4.24 19.09
CA ALA A 140 2.32 4.99 20.15
C ALA A 140 3.83 4.66 20.14
N CYS A 141 4.67 5.69 19.99
CA CYS A 141 6.12 5.56 20.12
C CYS A 141 6.54 5.24 21.57
N SER A 142 5.76 5.72 22.54
CA SER A 142 5.95 5.42 23.96
C SER A 142 4.63 5.57 24.73
N GLY A 143 4.59 4.99 25.93
CA GLY A 143 3.39 4.93 26.75
C GLY A 143 2.51 3.73 26.41
N THR A 144 1.34 3.66 27.03
CA THR A 144 0.36 2.59 26.77
C THR A 144 -0.98 3.17 26.34
N VAL A 145 -1.60 2.50 25.36
CA VAL A 145 -2.94 2.78 24.86
C VAL A 145 -3.75 1.50 25.00
N GLY A 146 -4.92 1.60 25.60
CA GLY A 146 -5.83 0.47 25.81
C GLY A 146 -7.25 0.86 25.43
N ILE A 147 -7.92 0.00 24.65
CA ILE A 147 -9.31 0.21 24.23
C ILE A 147 -10.08 -1.10 24.35
N ARG A 148 -11.26 -1.08 24.97
CA ARG A 148 -12.07 -2.28 25.19
C ARG A 148 -13.41 -2.23 24.46
N GLY A 149 -13.59 -3.15 23.51
CA GLY A 149 -14.82 -3.36 22.77
C GLY A 149 -14.76 -2.81 21.34
N ARG A 150 -15.93 -2.63 20.71
CA ARG A 150 -16.01 -2.15 19.33
C ARG A 150 -15.95 -0.63 19.28
N THR A 151 -15.11 -0.11 18.40
CA THR A 151 -15.01 1.32 18.11
C THR A 151 -15.61 1.64 16.74
N VAL A 152 -16.09 2.87 16.59
CA VAL A 152 -16.52 3.42 15.29
C VAL A 152 -15.87 4.79 15.17
N PHE A 153 -15.19 5.02 14.05
CA PHE A 153 -14.57 6.29 13.73
C PHE A 153 -15.41 7.05 12.71
N CYS A 154 -15.57 8.36 12.91
CA CYS A 154 -16.23 9.26 11.98
C CYS A 154 -15.22 10.31 11.52
N PRO A 155 -14.79 10.30 10.24
CA PRO A 155 -13.82 11.26 9.74
C PRO A 155 -14.40 12.67 9.65
N HIS A 156 -13.53 13.68 9.72
CA HIS A 156 -13.93 15.08 9.54
C HIS A 156 -14.57 15.34 8.16
N THR A 157 -14.07 14.66 7.12
CA THR A 157 -14.63 14.73 5.77
C THR A 157 -15.40 13.44 5.50
N PRO A 158 -16.71 13.52 5.16
CA PRO A 158 -17.50 12.33 4.90
C PRO A 158 -17.02 11.60 3.65
N TRP A 159 -17.09 10.27 3.68
CA TRP A 159 -16.82 9.43 2.51
C TRP A 159 -18.14 8.99 1.89
N LEU A 160 -18.45 9.52 0.70
CA LEU A 160 -19.66 9.21 -0.05
C LEU A 160 -19.30 8.52 -1.37
N LEU A 161 -20.05 7.49 -1.71
CA LEU A 161 -20.00 6.76 -2.98
C LEU A 161 -20.68 7.61 -4.07
N PRO A 162 -19.93 8.16 -5.04
CA PRO A 162 -20.47 9.13 -6.00
C PRO A 162 -21.54 8.56 -6.94
N ALA A 163 -21.50 7.25 -7.19
CA ALA A 163 -22.39 6.56 -8.11
C ALA A 163 -23.43 5.68 -7.39
N ALA A 164 -23.68 5.93 -6.10
CA ALA A 164 -24.61 5.14 -5.29
C ALA A 164 -25.75 5.98 -4.72
N SER A 165 -26.88 5.35 -4.39
CA SER A 165 -28.02 6.05 -3.79
C SER A 165 -27.71 6.50 -2.35
N VAL A 166 -28.53 7.40 -1.79
CA VAL A 166 -28.46 7.76 -0.37
C VAL A 166 -28.62 6.52 0.51
N ARG A 167 -29.54 5.62 0.12
CA ARG A 167 -29.73 4.32 0.79
C ARG A 167 -28.44 3.50 0.80
N ASP A 168 -27.76 3.38 -0.33
CA ASP A 168 -26.51 2.59 -0.42
C ASP A 168 -25.38 3.22 0.39
N ASN A 169 -25.29 4.55 0.39
CA ASN A 169 -24.35 5.32 1.21
C ASN A 169 -24.60 5.14 2.72
N VAL A 170 -25.84 4.96 3.16
CA VAL A 170 -26.17 4.66 4.57
C VAL A 170 -25.82 3.21 4.93
N ILE A 171 -26.00 2.29 3.99
CA ILE A 171 -25.79 0.85 4.19
C ILE A 171 -24.31 0.47 4.17
N CYS A 172 -23.49 1.18 3.38
CA CYS A 172 -22.06 0.91 3.20
C CYS A 172 -21.76 -0.57 2.87
N GLY A 173 -22.61 -1.21 2.08
CA GLY A 173 -22.45 -2.63 1.67
C GLY A 173 -22.74 -3.67 2.76
N LYS A 174 -23.23 -3.30 3.95
CA LYS A 174 -23.63 -4.27 4.99
C LYS A 174 -25.08 -4.73 4.84
N HIS A 175 -25.40 -5.95 5.25
CA HIS A 175 -26.81 -6.36 5.34
C HIS A 175 -27.48 -5.67 6.53
N ILE A 176 -28.37 -4.71 6.27
CA ILE A 176 -29.20 -4.05 7.28
C ILE A 176 -30.67 -4.44 7.13
N ASN A 177 -31.38 -4.61 8.24
CA ASN A 177 -32.84 -4.78 8.23
C ASN A 177 -33.52 -3.47 7.80
N ASP A 178 -34.49 -3.56 6.88
CA ASP A 178 -35.29 -2.43 6.39
C ASP A 178 -35.93 -1.60 7.51
N GLN A 179 -36.36 -2.23 8.61
CA GLN A 179 -36.92 -1.51 9.76
C GLN A 179 -35.89 -0.60 10.42
N ARG A 180 -34.65 -1.09 10.56
CA ARG A 180 -33.55 -0.33 11.15
C ARG A 180 -33.12 0.80 10.22
N LEU A 181 -33.09 0.54 8.91
CA LEU A 181 -32.82 1.56 7.90
C LEU A 181 -33.87 2.67 7.98
N LYS A 182 -35.16 2.34 7.99
CA LYS A 182 -36.24 3.33 8.10
C LYS A 182 -36.12 4.21 9.34
N LEU A 183 -35.82 3.61 10.48
CA LEU A 183 -35.58 4.35 11.73
C LEU A 183 -34.38 5.31 11.62
N VAL A 184 -33.27 4.86 11.04
CA VAL A 184 -32.08 5.72 10.82
C VAL A 184 -32.43 6.90 9.91
N LEU A 185 -33.18 6.66 8.83
CA LEU A 185 -33.59 7.72 7.90
C LEU A 185 -34.52 8.74 8.54
N GLU A 186 -35.45 8.31 9.40
CA GLU A 186 -36.34 9.19 10.15
C GLU A 186 -35.56 10.03 11.18
N VAL A 187 -34.68 9.41 11.97
CA VAL A 187 -33.89 10.11 13.00
C VAL A 187 -32.88 11.09 12.38
N CYS A 188 -32.26 10.74 11.26
CA CYS A 188 -31.32 11.60 10.55
C CYS A 188 -32.00 12.64 9.65
N GLY A 189 -33.34 12.60 9.50
CA GLY A 189 -34.09 13.52 8.66
C GLY A 189 -33.91 13.32 7.15
N LEU A 190 -33.36 12.16 6.73
CA LEU A 190 -33.01 11.83 5.34
C LEU A 190 -34.20 11.33 4.51
N VAL A 191 -35.41 11.28 5.08
CA VAL A 191 -36.62 10.76 4.41
C VAL A 191 -36.96 11.53 3.13
N ARG A 192 -36.56 12.80 3.03
CA ARG A 192 -36.81 13.66 1.85
C ARG A 192 -35.72 13.57 0.78
N ASP A 193 -34.58 12.98 1.11
CA ASP A 193 -33.38 12.94 0.26
C ASP A 193 -33.23 11.61 -0.49
N ILE A 194 -34.11 10.64 -0.22
CA ILE A 194 -34.26 9.36 -0.95
C ILE A 194 -35.34 9.52 -2.01
#